data_AF-A0A936KV09-F1
#
_entry.id   AF-A0A936KV09-F1
#
_cell.length_a   1.000
_cell.length_b   1.000
_cell.length_c   1.000
_cell.angle_alpha   90.00
_cell.angle_beta   90.00
_cell.angle_gamma   90.00
#
_symmetry.space_group_name_H-M   'P 1'
#
loop_
_entity.id
_entity.type
_entity.pdbx_description
1 polymer ?
#
loop_
_entity_poly.entity_id
_entity_poly.type
_entity_poly.pdbx_seq_one_letter_code
_entity_poly.pdbx_strand_id
1 'polypeptide(L)'
;MRHLSINKYIERYKYLTLAFLFLISGIMIETNLFTRVFDKDDLGHFQNTILKKEAIAQKVLADISILIENNNKNITVDTLFELAYSLKQTLDNRDISFVIFKNDTAFFWTDNSFYLERYYSENNFTFPLLKIDHNIFVTEKSEINEFKILIFSLIKKEYLYENNFLISGFQDDFNIQNQVQVINDKSIEGTKIFKSNGDYLFSLVTQKNGVKNKSQLYVVIVLYFLAIVLFLFFLHNYLRKISRSKYSYIINITFFFLAILGRYLMIIFQKPNILYSTELFSPQYYALSDFIPSLGDLLINAFLILYFIVQLKTE
;
A
#
# COMPACT_ATOMS: atom_id res chain seq x y z
N MET A 1 -54.96 -12.63 -17.59
CA MET A 1 -53.91 -13.61 -17.97
C MET A 1 -52.49 -13.05 -17.99
N ARG A 2 -52.21 -11.83 -18.49
CA ARG A 2 -50.86 -11.21 -18.46
C ARG A 2 -50.23 -11.06 -17.06
N HIS A 3 -51.03 -10.77 -16.04
CA HIS A 3 -50.52 -10.57 -14.67
C HIS A 3 -50.02 -11.87 -14.00
N LEU A 4 -50.63 -13.03 -14.37
CA LEU A 4 -50.25 -14.35 -13.86
C LEU A 4 -48.96 -14.87 -14.52
N SER A 5 -48.71 -14.53 -15.79
CA SER A 5 -47.47 -14.91 -16.46
C SER A 5 -46.26 -14.11 -15.96
N ILE A 6 -46.43 -12.81 -15.67
CA ILE A 6 -45.37 -11.95 -15.13
C ILE A 6 -44.88 -12.46 -13.77
N ASN A 7 -45.78 -12.80 -12.84
CA ASN A 7 -45.40 -13.36 -11.53
C ASN A 7 -44.58 -14.65 -11.66
N LYS A 8 -44.93 -15.52 -12.62
CA LYS A 8 -44.21 -16.79 -12.86
C LYS A 8 -42.78 -16.57 -13.37
N TYR A 9 -42.55 -15.53 -14.16
CA TYR A 9 -41.19 -15.17 -14.62
C TYR A 9 -40.37 -14.51 -13.51
N ILE A 10 -40.98 -13.62 -12.73
CA ILE A 10 -40.32 -12.98 -11.57
C ILE A 10 -39.90 -14.04 -10.55
N GLU A 11 -40.79 -14.97 -10.19
CA GLU A 11 -40.43 -16.06 -9.28
C GLU A 11 -39.34 -16.99 -9.83
N ARG A 12 -39.31 -17.18 -11.15
CA ARG A 12 -38.31 -18.04 -11.81
C ARG A 12 -36.91 -17.43 -11.77
N TYR A 13 -36.79 -16.11 -11.95
CA TYR A 13 -35.51 -15.43 -12.10
C TYR A 13 -35.11 -14.56 -10.89
N LYS A 14 -35.91 -14.54 -9.82
CA LYS A 14 -35.66 -13.70 -8.62
C LYS A 14 -34.25 -13.83 -8.03
N TYR A 15 -33.73 -15.06 -7.96
CA TYR A 15 -32.40 -15.32 -7.42
C TYR A 15 -31.30 -14.82 -8.37
N LEU A 16 -31.52 -14.93 -9.68
CA LEU A 16 -30.61 -14.40 -10.69
C LEU A 16 -30.59 -12.87 -10.64
N THR A 17 -31.76 -12.22 -10.56
CA THR A 17 -31.85 -10.76 -10.48
C THR A 17 -31.20 -10.22 -9.20
N LEU A 18 -31.38 -10.92 -8.07
CA LEU A 18 -30.75 -10.54 -6.80
C LEU A 18 -29.23 -10.76 -6.82
N ALA A 19 -28.76 -11.85 -7.45
CA ALA A 19 -27.33 -12.09 -7.65
C ALA A 19 -26.69 -10.97 -8.47
N PHE A 20 -27.31 -10.56 -9.59
CA PHE A 20 -26.83 -9.44 -10.39
C PHE A 20 -26.85 -8.11 -9.63
N LEU A 21 -27.89 -7.85 -8.83
CA LEU A 21 -27.97 -6.65 -8.00
C LEU A 21 -26.77 -6.57 -7.04
N PHE A 22 -26.51 -7.64 -6.28
CA PHE A 22 -25.36 -7.66 -5.36
C PHE A 22 -24.01 -7.61 -6.07
N LEU A 23 -23.88 -8.27 -7.22
CA LEU A 23 -22.65 -8.20 -8.02
C LEU A 23 -22.38 -6.78 -8.51
N ILE A 24 -23.39 -6.09 -9.05
CA ILE A 24 -23.24 -4.70 -9.52
C ILE A 24 -22.96 -3.77 -8.33
N SER A 25 -23.67 -3.91 -7.20
CA SER A 25 -23.39 -3.13 -6.00
C SER A 25 -21.96 -3.35 -5.49
N GLY A 26 -21.49 -4.60 -5.45
CA GLY A 26 -20.12 -4.94 -5.09
C GLY A 26 -19.10 -4.26 -6.00
N ILE A 27 -19.30 -4.35 -7.33
CA ILE A 27 -18.41 -3.71 -8.32
C ILE A 27 -18.41 -2.19 -8.16
N MET A 28 -19.57 -1.55 -7.97
CA MET A 28 -19.65 -0.09 -7.80
C MET A 28 -18.93 0.41 -6.55
N ILE A 29 -19.00 -0.35 -5.44
CA ILE A 29 -18.28 -0.01 -4.22
C ILE A 29 -16.79 -0.29 -4.40
N GLU A 30 -16.43 -1.42 -5.02
CA GLU A 30 -15.03 -1.77 -5.32
C GLU A 30 -14.35 -0.71 -6.20
N THR A 31 -15.00 -0.25 -7.27
CA THR A 31 -14.43 0.79 -8.13
C THR A 31 -14.22 2.09 -7.34
N ASN A 32 -15.17 2.52 -6.51
CA ASN A 32 -15.00 3.70 -5.65
C ASN A 32 -13.83 3.56 -4.67
N LEU A 33 -13.65 2.37 -4.09
CA LEU A 33 -12.56 2.09 -3.14
C LEU A 33 -11.17 2.23 -3.78
N PHE A 34 -11.03 1.75 -5.02
CA PHE A 34 -9.73 1.74 -5.71
C PHE A 34 -9.46 2.98 -6.57
N THR A 35 -10.45 3.87 -6.78
CA THR A 35 -10.28 5.12 -7.55
C THR A 35 -9.94 6.35 -6.71
N ARG A 36 -9.81 6.25 -5.37
CA ARG A 36 -9.36 7.38 -4.56
C ARG A 36 -7.85 7.62 -4.75
N VAL A 37 -7.53 8.33 -5.82
CA VAL A 37 -6.24 8.98 -6.02
C VAL A 37 -6.01 9.97 -4.88
N PHE A 38 -4.77 10.06 -4.41
CA PHE A 38 -4.28 11.14 -3.54
C PHE A 38 -5.00 12.46 -3.81
N ASP A 39 -5.67 13.02 -2.81
CA ASP A 39 -6.39 14.27 -3.01
C ASP A 39 -5.40 15.42 -3.21
N LYS A 40 -5.81 16.47 -3.93
CA LYS A 40 -4.99 17.68 -4.14
C LYS A 40 -4.66 18.36 -2.81
N ASP A 41 -5.56 18.28 -1.84
CA ASP A 41 -5.37 18.86 -0.51
C ASP A 41 -4.29 18.10 0.29
N ASP A 42 -4.29 16.76 0.21
CA ASP A 42 -3.26 15.90 0.83
C ASP A 42 -1.87 16.18 0.24
N LEU A 43 -1.79 16.41 -1.08
CA LEU A 43 -0.55 16.82 -1.75
C LEU A 43 -0.06 18.18 -1.26
N GLY A 44 -0.94 19.18 -1.22
CA GLY A 44 -0.57 20.52 -0.78
C GLY A 44 -0.02 20.51 0.64
N HIS A 45 -0.65 19.74 1.54
CA HIS A 45 -0.15 19.53 2.89
C HIS A 45 1.24 18.87 2.89
N PHE A 46 1.42 17.77 2.15
CA PHE A 46 2.71 17.06 2.09
C PHE A 46 3.84 17.95 1.60
N GLN A 47 3.62 18.65 0.49
CA GLN A 47 4.60 19.56 -0.10
C GLN A 47 4.97 20.66 0.91
N ASN A 48 3.98 21.24 1.60
CA ASN A 48 4.24 22.24 2.63
C ASN A 48 5.01 21.67 3.83
N THR A 49 4.73 20.44 4.25
CA THR A 49 5.48 19.78 5.33
C THR A 49 6.94 19.53 4.92
N ILE A 50 7.19 19.07 3.69
CA ILE A 50 8.55 18.93 3.14
C ILE A 50 9.29 20.27 3.16
N LEU A 51 8.66 21.34 2.64
CA LEU A 51 9.28 22.67 2.61
C LEU A 51 9.58 23.21 4.02
N LYS A 52 8.73 22.92 5.01
CA LYS A 52 9.00 23.27 6.40
C LYS A 52 10.19 22.51 6.97
N LYS A 53 10.29 21.20 6.71
CA LYS A 53 11.45 20.39 7.12
C LYS A 53 12.74 20.88 6.44
N GLU A 54 12.67 21.20 5.15
CA GLU A 54 13.79 21.78 4.38
C GLU A 54 14.26 23.11 4.98
N ALA A 55 13.35 24.03 5.30
CA ALA A 55 13.70 25.31 5.93
C ALA A 55 14.37 25.14 7.30
N ILE A 56 13.91 24.17 8.10
CA ILE A 56 14.55 23.84 9.39
C ILE A 56 15.93 23.24 9.16
N ALA A 57 16.07 22.30 8.22
CA ALA A 57 17.35 21.68 7.88
C ALA A 57 18.38 22.72 7.42
N GLN A 58 17.97 23.67 6.56
CA GLN A 58 18.83 24.78 6.13
C GLN A 58 19.24 25.69 7.28
N LYS A 59 18.32 25.99 8.21
CA LYS A 59 18.63 26.77 9.42
C LYS A 59 19.65 26.05 10.29
N VAL A 60 19.43 24.76 10.58
CA VAL A 60 20.36 23.94 11.38
C VAL A 60 21.72 23.85 10.72
N LEU A 61 21.78 23.68 9.38
CA LEU A 61 23.04 23.75 8.64
C LEU A 61 23.74 25.08 8.85
N ALA A 62 23.03 26.20 8.68
CA ALA A 62 23.63 27.53 8.88
C ALA A 62 24.15 27.73 10.32
N ASP A 63 23.40 27.29 11.33
CA ASP A 63 23.81 27.39 12.74
C ASP A 63 25.10 26.57 13.02
N ILE A 64 25.19 25.35 12.48
CA ILE A 64 26.40 24.51 12.59
C ILE A 64 27.57 25.16 11.83
N SER A 65 27.33 25.67 10.63
CA SER A 65 28.34 26.34 9.80
C SER A 65 28.95 27.55 10.50
N ILE A 66 28.11 28.42 11.06
CA ILE A 66 28.54 29.60 11.83
C ILE A 66 29.35 29.16 13.06
N LEU A 67 28.93 28.09 13.73
CA LEU A 67 29.68 27.54 14.87
C LEU A 67 31.08 27.05 14.46
N ILE A 68 31.21 26.40 13.30
CA ILE A 68 32.51 25.94 12.76
C ILE A 68 33.43 27.11 12.43
N GLU A 69 32.89 28.14 11.77
CA GLU A 69 33.66 29.32 11.39
C GLU A 69 34.11 30.12 12.61
N ASN A 70 33.23 30.38 13.57
CA ASN A 70 33.54 31.16 14.77
C ASN A 70 34.61 30.51 15.67
N ASN A 71 34.69 29.17 15.67
CA ASN A 71 35.66 28.44 16.48
C ASN A 71 36.98 28.16 15.75
N ASN A 72 37.23 28.76 14.58
CA ASN A 72 38.46 28.58 13.80
C ASN A 72 38.89 27.10 13.67
N LYS A 73 37.93 26.20 13.39
CA LYS A 73 38.12 24.74 13.26
C LYS A 73 38.42 23.95 14.55
N ASN A 74 38.53 24.61 15.71
CA ASN A 74 38.69 23.96 17.01
C ASN A 74 37.35 23.64 17.68
N ILE A 75 36.43 23.00 16.93
CA ILE A 75 35.19 22.49 17.52
C ILE A 75 35.47 21.25 18.36
N THR A 76 34.90 21.25 19.57
CA THR A 76 34.86 20.10 20.45
C THR A 76 33.49 19.43 20.40
N VAL A 77 33.45 18.16 20.78
CA VAL A 77 32.19 17.40 20.89
C VAL A 77 31.23 18.07 21.87
N ASP A 78 31.73 18.68 22.95
CA ASP A 78 30.91 19.38 23.94
C ASP A 78 30.17 20.58 23.32
N THR A 79 30.83 21.37 22.48
CA THR A 79 30.17 22.50 21.79
C THR A 79 29.04 22.05 20.85
N LEU A 80 29.20 20.90 20.21
CA LEU A 80 28.17 20.31 19.36
C LEU A 80 27.02 19.71 20.17
N PHE A 81 27.32 19.14 21.34
CA PHE A 81 26.30 18.68 22.29
C PHE A 81 25.44 19.83 22.80
N GLU A 82 26.03 20.96 23.18
CA GLU A 82 25.27 22.15 23.62
C GLU A 82 24.35 22.68 22.50
N LEU A 83 24.86 22.73 21.26
CA LEU A 83 24.03 23.09 20.11
C LEU A 83 22.88 22.09 19.91
N ALA A 84 23.18 20.79 19.89
CA ALA A 84 22.17 19.75 19.74
C ALA A 84 21.12 19.79 20.85
N TYR A 85 21.54 20.06 22.09
CA TYR A 85 20.65 20.23 23.24
C TYR A 85 19.73 21.44 23.06
N SER A 86 20.26 22.58 22.59
CA SER A 86 19.46 23.77 22.30
C SER A 86 18.43 23.55 21.18
N LEU A 87 18.75 22.69 20.22
CA LEU A 87 17.89 22.36 19.07
C LEU A 87 16.98 21.16 19.31
N LYS A 88 17.14 20.44 20.42
CA LYS A 88 16.51 19.14 20.69
C LYS A 88 15.00 19.15 20.44
N GLN A 89 14.29 20.14 20.96
CA GLN A 89 12.84 20.24 20.76
C GLN A 89 12.45 20.41 19.29
N THR A 90 13.25 21.14 18.50
CA THR A 90 12.98 21.36 17.07
C THR A 90 13.28 20.11 16.26
N LEU A 91 14.36 19.39 16.61
CA LEU A 91 14.80 18.17 15.97
C LEU A 91 13.84 17.00 16.26
N ASP A 92 13.54 16.75 17.54
CA ASP A 92 12.69 15.64 17.99
C ASP A 92 11.25 15.78 17.46
N ASN A 93 10.67 16.98 17.51
CA ASN A 93 9.28 17.20 17.05
C ASN A 93 9.11 17.06 15.53
N ARG A 94 10.21 16.96 14.77
CA ARG A 94 10.20 16.91 13.31
C ARG A 94 10.95 15.71 12.75
N ASP A 95 11.43 14.81 13.61
CA ASP A 95 12.25 13.66 13.23
C ASP A 95 13.41 14.07 12.31
N ILE A 96 14.08 15.17 12.69
CA ILE A 96 15.26 15.68 12.01
C ILE A 96 16.47 15.32 12.86
N SER A 97 17.50 14.76 12.24
CA SER A 97 18.78 14.47 12.88
C SER A 97 19.93 14.98 12.01
N PHE A 98 21.12 15.08 12.58
CA PHE A 98 22.29 15.47 11.82
C PHE A 98 23.53 14.69 12.23
N VAL A 99 24.43 14.55 11.25
CA VAL A 99 25.76 13.94 11.40
C VAL A 99 26.80 14.91 10.89
N ILE A 100 27.87 15.06 11.66
CA ILE A 100 29.05 15.83 11.26
C ILE A 100 30.21 14.87 11.10
N PHE A 101 30.81 14.87 9.93
CA PHE A 101 32.06 14.19 9.64
C PHE A 101 33.21 15.18 9.73
N LYS A 102 34.35 14.74 10.26
CA LYS A 102 35.62 15.46 10.25
C LYS A 102 36.66 14.57 9.57
N ASN A 103 37.30 15.06 8.50
CA ASN A 103 38.23 14.27 7.68
C ASN A 103 37.63 12.91 7.27
N ASP A 104 36.40 12.93 6.75
CA ASP A 104 35.61 11.75 6.34
C ASP A 104 35.29 10.74 7.45
N THR A 105 35.58 11.04 8.72
CA THR A 105 35.20 10.19 9.86
C THR A 105 34.04 10.80 10.62
N ALA A 106 33.03 9.99 10.96
CA ALA A 106 31.91 10.44 11.77
C ALA A 106 32.43 10.99 13.12
N PHE A 107 32.21 12.28 13.34
CA PHE A 107 32.73 13.03 14.48
C PHE A 107 31.64 13.30 15.52
N PHE A 108 30.41 13.57 15.08
CA PHE A 108 29.26 13.82 15.94
C PHE A 108 27.95 13.41 15.28
N TRP A 109 26.98 12.96 16.07
CA TRP A 109 25.67 12.49 15.59
C TRP A 109 24.60 12.67 16.67
N THR A 110 23.43 13.18 16.30
CA THR A 110 22.31 13.42 17.22
C THR A 110 21.33 12.26 17.39
N ASP A 111 21.39 11.24 16.54
CA ASP A 111 20.42 10.15 16.51
C ASP A 111 21.18 8.81 16.49
N ASN A 112 20.58 7.74 16.99
CA ASN A 112 21.13 6.39 16.92
C ASN A 112 20.11 5.38 16.39
N SER A 113 19.02 5.86 15.78
CA SER A 113 17.91 5.05 15.27
C SER A 113 18.20 4.36 13.93
N PHE A 114 19.27 4.73 13.24
CA PHE A 114 19.74 4.12 12.00
C PHE A 114 21.24 3.82 12.10
N TYR A 115 21.78 2.96 11.25
CA TYR A 115 23.21 2.71 11.16
C TYR A 115 23.84 3.50 10.02
N LEU A 116 24.90 4.27 10.33
CA LEU A 116 25.67 5.01 9.34
C LEU A 116 27.08 4.42 9.29
N GLU A 117 27.63 4.24 8.07
CA GLU A 117 29.03 3.85 7.93
C GLU A 117 29.96 4.89 8.56
N ARG A 118 31.04 4.40 9.20
CA ARG A 118 32.00 5.25 9.91
C ARG A 118 32.71 6.25 8.98
N TYR A 119 32.86 5.89 7.71
CA TYR A 119 33.54 6.69 6.70
C TYR A 119 32.54 7.27 5.72
N TYR A 120 32.68 8.56 5.43
CA TYR A 120 31.90 9.20 4.38
C TYR A 120 32.45 8.80 3.01
N SER A 121 31.57 8.32 2.13
CA SER A 121 31.85 8.11 0.71
C SER A 121 30.67 8.61 -0.10
N GLU A 122 30.92 9.41 -1.14
CA GLU A 122 29.84 9.91 -2.00
C GLU A 122 29.05 8.79 -2.68
N ASN A 123 29.69 7.65 -2.93
CA ASN A 123 29.03 6.48 -3.51
C ASN A 123 28.07 5.77 -2.53
N ASN A 124 28.24 6.00 -1.23
CA ASN A 124 27.39 5.38 -0.20
C ASN A 124 26.07 6.13 -0.01
N PHE A 125 25.97 7.36 -0.52
CA PHE A 125 24.83 8.24 -0.27
C PHE A 125 24.21 8.70 -1.59
N THR A 126 23.00 8.22 -1.87
CA THR A 126 22.20 8.75 -2.97
C THR A 126 21.44 9.98 -2.47
N PHE A 127 21.81 11.16 -2.98
CA PHE A 127 21.13 12.43 -2.66
C PHE A 127 20.11 12.79 -3.74
N PRO A 128 19.04 13.54 -3.41
CA PRO A 128 18.66 14.05 -2.08
C PRO A 128 17.78 13.08 -1.26
N LEU A 129 17.42 11.93 -1.83
CA LEU A 129 16.60 10.90 -1.17
C LEU A 129 17.45 9.70 -0.80
N LEU A 130 17.61 9.47 0.49
CA LEU A 130 18.46 8.43 1.03
C LEU A 130 17.63 7.38 1.78
N LYS A 131 17.87 6.10 1.47
CA LYS A 131 17.28 4.97 2.19
C LYS A 131 18.37 4.26 3.00
N ILE A 132 18.22 4.25 4.32
CA ILE A 132 19.11 3.55 5.25
C ILE A 132 18.24 2.66 6.14
N ASP A 133 18.60 1.38 6.25
CA ASP A 133 17.83 0.36 6.97
C ASP A 133 16.36 0.34 6.50
N HIS A 134 15.44 0.74 7.39
CA HIS A 134 14.01 0.83 7.17
C HIS A 134 13.55 2.28 6.99
N ASN A 135 14.46 3.25 6.98
CA ASN A 135 14.15 4.67 7.02
C ASN A 135 14.41 5.33 5.66
N ILE A 136 13.49 6.19 5.25
CA ILE A 136 13.61 7.02 4.06
C ILE A 136 13.75 8.47 4.51
N PHE A 137 14.88 9.09 4.16
CA PHE A 137 15.24 10.45 4.52
C PHE A 137 15.29 11.34 3.28
N VAL A 138 14.88 12.60 3.43
CA VAL A 138 15.40 13.69 2.60
C VAL A 138 16.60 14.29 3.31
N THR A 139 17.67 14.46 2.56
CA THR A 139 18.96 14.87 3.10
C THR A 139 19.41 16.20 2.52
N GLU A 140 19.91 17.07 3.40
CA GLU A 140 20.62 18.30 3.02
C GLU A 140 22.08 18.18 3.47
N LYS A 141 23.00 18.75 2.66
CA LYS A 141 24.44 18.67 2.94
C LYS A 141 25.12 20.01 2.80
N SER A 142 26.16 20.20 3.61
CA SER A 142 27.10 21.31 3.47
C SER A 142 28.52 20.83 3.81
N GLU A 143 29.51 21.45 3.19
CA GLU A 143 30.92 21.15 3.42
C GLU A 143 31.66 22.45 3.74
N ILE A 144 32.36 22.45 4.87
CA ILE A 144 33.10 23.60 5.37
C ILE A 144 34.44 23.10 5.88
N ASN A 145 35.50 23.45 5.17
CA ASN A 145 36.86 23.00 5.47
C ASN A 145 36.95 21.47 5.51
N GLU A 146 37.44 20.89 6.60
CA GLU A 146 37.50 19.45 6.83
C GLU A 146 36.19 18.82 7.34
N PHE A 147 35.13 19.63 7.50
CA PHE A 147 33.85 19.19 8.03
C PHE A 147 32.81 18.99 6.94
N LYS A 148 32.12 17.84 6.96
CA LYS A 148 30.94 17.57 6.14
C LYS A 148 29.74 17.40 7.05
N ILE A 149 28.70 18.19 6.82
CA ILE A 149 27.48 18.21 7.62
C ILE A 149 26.37 17.61 6.79
N LEU A 150 25.69 16.59 7.33
CA LEU A 150 24.51 15.98 6.74
C LEU A 150 23.33 16.14 7.69
N ILE A 151 22.23 16.68 7.19
CA ILE A 151 20.94 16.69 7.89
C ILE A 151 20.06 15.62 7.28
N PHE A 152 19.39 14.84 8.13
CA PHE A 152 18.46 13.79 7.77
C PHE A 152 17.08 14.18 8.25
N SER A 153 16.15 14.39 7.32
CA SER A 153 14.73 14.61 7.63
C SER A 153 13.97 13.33 7.35
N LEU A 154 13.50 12.66 8.39
CA LEU A 154 12.76 11.41 8.22
C LEU A 154 11.39 11.68 7.57
N ILE A 155 11.12 10.93 6.50
CA ILE A 155 9.86 11.01 5.76
C ILE A 155 9.00 9.80 6.04
N LYS A 156 9.59 8.60 5.94
CA LYS A 156 8.85 7.34 5.99
C LYS A 156 9.69 6.22 6.61
N LYS A 157 9.05 5.36 7.40
CA LYS A 157 9.57 4.06 7.86
C LYS A 157 8.93 2.94 7.04
N GLU A 158 9.73 1.97 6.61
CA GLU A 158 9.34 0.80 5.80
C GLU A 158 9.93 -0.47 6.41
N TYR A 159 9.22 -1.05 7.39
CA TYR A 159 9.61 -2.31 8.01
C TYR A 159 9.08 -3.50 7.20
N LEU A 160 9.87 -4.58 7.15
CA LEU A 160 9.42 -5.84 6.54
C LEU A 160 8.35 -6.55 7.37
N TYR A 161 8.37 -6.34 8.69
CA TYR A 161 7.45 -6.93 9.65
C TYR A 161 6.95 -5.84 10.60
N GLU A 162 5.64 -5.70 10.72
CA GLU A 162 5.00 -4.73 11.61
C GLU A 162 4.49 -5.42 12.89
N ASN A 163 4.57 -4.71 14.00
CA ASN A 163 4.02 -5.14 15.29
C ASN A 163 3.59 -3.89 16.09
N ASN A 164 3.15 -4.08 17.34
CA ASN A 164 2.67 -2.96 18.18
C ASN A 164 3.73 -1.88 18.49
N PHE A 165 5.01 -2.15 18.20
CA PHE A 165 6.15 -1.25 18.41
C PHE A 165 6.77 -0.78 17.08
N LEU A 166 6.66 -1.59 16.02
CA LEU A 166 7.21 -1.30 14.70
C LEU A 166 6.06 -1.07 13.73
N ILE A 167 5.83 0.20 13.42
CA ILE A 167 4.76 0.63 12.52
C ILE A 167 5.44 1.30 11.33
N SER A 168 5.27 0.74 10.12
CA SER A 168 5.69 1.43 8.91
C SER A 168 4.74 2.59 8.66
N GLY A 169 5.22 3.60 7.95
CA GLY A 169 4.39 4.72 7.55
C GLY A 169 5.13 6.02 7.41
N PHE A 170 4.42 7.01 6.90
CA PHE A 170 4.91 8.39 6.90
C PHE A 170 4.95 8.93 8.33
N GLN A 171 5.83 9.90 8.60
CA GLN A 171 5.78 10.64 9.87
C GLN A 171 4.41 11.30 10.06
N ASP A 172 3.99 11.44 11.31
CA ASP A 172 2.65 11.94 11.68
C ASP A 172 2.37 13.33 11.09
N ASP A 173 3.41 14.15 10.89
CA ASP A 173 3.29 15.51 10.36
C ASP A 173 3.01 15.58 8.85
N PHE A 174 3.04 14.45 8.13
CA PHE A 174 2.58 14.36 6.75
C PHE A 174 1.09 14.08 6.62
N ASN A 175 0.46 13.49 7.64
CA ASN A 175 -0.97 13.12 7.66
C ASN A 175 -1.40 12.31 6.42
N ILE A 176 -0.55 11.38 5.97
CA ILE A 176 -0.74 10.62 4.73
C ILE A 176 -0.80 9.12 4.98
N GLN A 177 -1.49 8.45 4.06
CA GLN A 177 -1.73 7.01 4.11
C GLN A 177 -0.48 6.20 3.72
N ASN A 178 -0.24 5.08 4.39
CA ASN A 178 0.92 4.22 4.17
C ASN A 178 0.99 3.55 2.78
N GLN A 179 -0.14 3.48 2.07
CA GLN A 179 -0.25 2.89 0.72
C GLN A 179 0.46 3.69 -0.38
N VAL A 180 1.21 4.70 0.02
CA VAL A 180 1.93 5.60 -0.85
C VAL A 180 3.40 5.21 -0.84
N GLN A 181 3.94 4.98 -2.02
CA GLN A 181 5.37 4.74 -2.21
C GLN A 181 6.10 6.02 -2.55
N VAL A 182 7.31 6.13 -2.01
CA VAL A 182 8.28 7.15 -2.37
C VAL A 182 9.22 6.53 -3.40
N ILE A 183 9.27 7.09 -4.60
CA ILE A 183 10.06 6.57 -5.72
C ILE A 183 10.95 7.70 -6.25
N ASN A 184 12.26 7.47 -6.30
CA ASN A 184 13.21 8.41 -6.89
C ASN A 184 13.28 8.28 -8.42
N ASP A 185 12.15 8.50 -9.09
CA ASP A 185 12.07 8.50 -10.56
C ASP A 185 11.09 9.59 -11.03
N LYS A 186 11.61 10.57 -11.76
CA LYS A 186 10.82 11.71 -12.28
C LYS A 186 9.94 11.31 -13.47
N SER A 187 10.26 10.20 -14.13
CA SER A 187 9.56 9.69 -15.31
C SER A 187 8.30 8.91 -14.96
N ILE A 188 8.21 8.39 -13.73
CA ILE A 188 7.05 7.61 -13.30
C ILE A 188 5.79 8.48 -13.20
N GLU A 189 4.66 7.89 -13.54
CA GLU A 189 3.37 8.55 -13.40
C GLU A 189 2.98 8.59 -11.92
N GLY A 190 3.01 9.79 -11.35
CA GLY A 190 2.81 10.00 -9.93
C GLY A 190 2.92 11.48 -9.56
N THR A 191 2.75 11.74 -8.28
CA THR A 191 2.76 13.10 -7.74
C THR A 191 4.19 13.52 -7.40
N LYS A 192 4.70 14.53 -8.10
CA LYS A 192 6.09 14.97 -7.97
C LYS A 192 6.24 15.95 -6.81
N ILE A 193 7.26 15.72 -5.99
CA ILE A 193 7.62 16.55 -4.85
C ILE A 193 8.92 17.29 -5.19
N PHE A 194 8.95 18.57 -4.83
CA PHE A 194 10.03 19.47 -5.17
C PHE A 194 10.64 20.13 -3.94
N LYS A 195 11.89 20.55 -4.04
CA LYS A 195 12.55 21.46 -3.11
C LYS A 195 12.00 22.88 -3.25
N SER A 196 12.31 23.73 -2.27
CA SER A 196 12.00 25.17 -2.30
C SER A 196 12.54 25.90 -3.54
N ASN A 197 13.68 25.45 -4.07
CA ASN A 197 14.32 26.00 -5.27
C ASN A 197 13.74 25.47 -6.61
N GLY A 198 12.76 24.57 -6.56
CA GLY A 198 12.14 23.95 -7.74
C GLY A 198 12.81 22.66 -8.23
N ASP A 199 13.88 22.20 -7.58
CA ASP A 199 14.52 20.93 -7.92
C ASP A 199 13.64 19.75 -7.53
N TYR A 200 13.68 18.70 -8.35
CA TYR A 200 12.92 17.48 -8.10
C TYR A 200 13.55 16.68 -6.93
N LEU A 201 12.71 16.25 -5.98
CA LEU A 201 13.11 15.38 -4.87
C LEU A 201 12.78 13.91 -5.16
N PHE A 202 11.49 13.60 -5.32
CA PHE A 202 10.97 12.24 -5.54
C PHE A 202 9.51 12.30 -6.03
N SER A 203 8.98 11.14 -6.43
CA SER A 203 7.60 10.95 -6.84
C SER A 203 6.85 10.11 -5.81
N LEU A 204 5.63 10.53 -5.46
CA LEU A 204 4.68 9.77 -4.67
C LEU A 204 3.76 8.98 -5.59
N VAL A 205 3.70 7.66 -5.40
CA VAL A 205 2.83 6.77 -6.17
C VAL A 205 1.87 6.05 -5.24
N THR A 206 0.57 6.15 -5.51
CA THR A 206 -0.45 5.43 -4.73
C THR A 206 -0.49 3.97 -5.19
N GLN A 207 -0.24 3.03 -4.28
CA GLN A 207 -0.49 1.63 -4.57
C GLN A 207 -2.00 1.40 -4.70
N LYS A 208 -2.41 0.74 -5.78
CA LYS A 208 -3.81 0.37 -6.04
C LYS A 208 -4.39 -0.65 -5.03
N ASN A 209 -3.64 -1.06 -4.00
CA ASN A 209 -3.97 -2.25 -3.19
C ASN A 209 -4.27 -1.95 -1.71
N GLY A 210 -4.19 -0.70 -1.25
CA GLY A 210 -4.52 -0.34 0.13
C GLY A 210 -6.01 0.02 0.27
N VAL A 211 -6.78 -0.79 1.01
CA VAL A 211 -8.19 -0.47 1.31
C VAL A 211 -8.28 0.16 2.71
N LYS A 212 -8.43 1.49 2.76
CA LYS A 212 -8.51 2.28 4.01
C LYS A 212 -9.68 1.87 4.92
N ASN A 213 -10.82 1.50 4.34
CA ASN A 213 -12.03 1.22 5.10
C ASN A 213 -12.31 -0.28 5.18
N LYS A 214 -11.79 -0.93 6.22
CA LYS A 214 -12.02 -2.36 6.48
C LYS A 214 -13.51 -2.71 6.48
N SER A 215 -14.40 -1.81 6.95
CA SER A 215 -15.84 -2.08 6.94
C SER A 215 -16.42 -2.14 5.52
N GLN A 216 -16.03 -1.21 4.64
CA GLN A 216 -16.43 -1.26 3.22
C GLN A 216 -15.83 -2.47 2.51
N LEU A 217 -14.59 -2.86 2.83
CA LEU A 217 -13.98 -4.10 2.32
C LEU A 217 -14.83 -5.32 2.67
N TYR A 218 -15.20 -5.50 3.94
CA TYR A 218 -16.04 -6.63 4.36
C TYR A 218 -17.43 -6.59 3.69
N VAL A 219 -18.02 -5.41 3.52
CA VAL A 219 -19.29 -5.26 2.80
C VAL A 219 -19.16 -5.76 1.35
N VAL A 220 -18.11 -5.38 0.63
CA VAL A 220 -17.90 -5.84 -0.75
C VAL A 220 -17.71 -7.36 -0.81
N ILE A 221 -16.92 -7.93 0.11
CA ILE A 221 -16.71 -9.39 0.19
C ILE A 221 -18.04 -10.11 0.43
N VAL A 222 -18.85 -9.62 1.36
CA VAL A 222 -20.18 -10.18 1.66
C VAL A 222 -21.11 -10.07 0.44
N LEU A 223 -21.09 -8.94 -0.28
CA LEU A 223 -21.87 -8.77 -1.50
C LEU A 223 -21.47 -9.77 -2.58
N TYR A 224 -20.17 -10.00 -2.80
CA TYR A 224 -19.69 -11.01 -3.75
C TYR A 224 -20.03 -12.42 -3.32
N PHE A 225 -19.89 -12.74 -2.04
CA PHE A 225 -20.29 -14.03 -1.51
C PHE A 225 -21.78 -14.30 -1.72
N LEU A 226 -22.64 -13.34 -1.37
CA LEU A 226 -24.10 -13.44 -1.58
C LEU A 226 -24.46 -13.56 -3.05
N ALA A 227 -23.81 -12.79 -3.94
CA ALA A 227 -24.01 -12.88 -5.38
C ALA A 227 -23.72 -14.30 -5.90
N ILE A 228 -22.60 -14.89 -5.50
CA ILE A 228 -22.20 -16.24 -5.90
C ILE A 228 -23.19 -17.28 -5.35
N VAL A 229 -23.53 -17.23 -4.06
CA VAL A 229 -24.46 -18.18 -3.44
C VAL A 229 -25.84 -18.15 -4.12
N LEU A 230 -26.37 -16.95 -4.38
CA LEU A 230 -27.66 -16.79 -5.06
C LEU A 230 -27.61 -17.24 -6.52
N PHE A 231 -26.50 -16.99 -7.21
CA PHE A 231 -26.29 -17.47 -8.57
C PHE A 231 -26.24 -19.01 -8.62
N LEU A 232 -25.49 -19.65 -7.73
CA LEU A 232 -25.42 -21.11 -7.61
C LEU A 232 -26.78 -21.72 -7.25
N PHE A 233 -27.55 -21.07 -6.37
CA PHE A 233 -28.90 -21.49 -6.00
C PHE A 233 -29.89 -21.36 -7.16
N PHE A 234 -29.84 -20.24 -7.89
CA PHE A 234 -30.61 -20.07 -9.12
C PHE A 234 -30.30 -21.20 -10.11
N LEU A 235 -29.00 -21.45 -10.32
CA LEU A 235 -28.53 -22.42 -11.29
C LEU A 235 -28.94 -23.84 -10.91
N HIS A 236 -28.79 -24.23 -9.65
CA HIS A 236 -29.24 -25.54 -9.15
C HIS A 236 -30.74 -25.77 -9.46
N ASN A 237 -31.58 -24.79 -9.15
CA ASN A 237 -33.02 -24.86 -9.43
C ASN A 237 -33.34 -24.86 -10.94
N TYR A 238 -32.54 -24.16 -11.75
CA TYR A 238 -32.70 -24.10 -13.19
C TYR A 238 -32.32 -25.43 -13.85
N LEU A 239 -31.15 -25.98 -13.49
CA LEU A 239 -30.63 -27.25 -13.98
C LEU A 239 -31.54 -28.41 -13.58
N ARG A 240 -32.04 -28.46 -12.34
CA ARG A 240 -33.00 -29.51 -11.90
C ARG A 240 -34.31 -29.53 -12.71
N LYS A 241 -34.76 -28.37 -13.21
CA LYS A 241 -35.95 -28.32 -14.10
C LYS A 241 -35.63 -28.86 -15.49
N ILE A 242 -34.40 -28.66 -15.95
CA ILE A 242 -33.92 -29.15 -17.24
C ILE A 242 -33.49 -30.62 -17.16
N SER A 243 -33.16 -31.15 -15.98
CA SER A 243 -32.67 -32.52 -15.82
C SER A 243 -33.66 -33.61 -16.21
N ARG A 244 -34.94 -33.23 -16.38
CA ARG A 244 -35.99 -34.06 -17.00
C ARG A 244 -35.82 -34.26 -18.51
N SER A 245 -34.82 -33.63 -19.12
CA SER A 245 -34.45 -33.73 -20.53
C SER A 245 -33.30 -34.72 -20.72
N LYS A 246 -33.29 -35.43 -21.86
CA LYS A 246 -32.21 -36.35 -22.27
C LYS A 246 -30.81 -35.71 -22.26
N TYR A 247 -30.74 -34.38 -22.28
CA TYR A 247 -29.49 -33.61 -22.36
C TYR A 247 -28.97 -33.11 -20.99
N SER A 248 -29.57 -33.48 -19.86
CA SER A 248 -29.16 -33.03 -18.51
C SER A 248 -27.64 -33.14 -18.31
N TYR A 249 -27.12 -34.34 -18.55
CA TYR A 249 -25.71 -34.66 -18.32
C TYR A 249 -24.75 -33.76 -19.10
N ILE A 250 -25.07 -33.48 -20.37
CA ILE A 250 -24.26 -32.61 -21.24
C ILE A 250 -24.26 -31.16 -20.72
N ILE A 251 -25.41 -30.69 -20.23
CA ILE A 251 -25.55 -29.32 -19.70
C ILE A 251 -24.74 -29.15 -18.42
N ASN A 252 -24.77 -30.15 -17.52
CA ASN A 252 -23.98 -30.12 -16.29
C ASN A 252 -22.48 -30.18 -16.55
N ILE A 253 -22.04 -31.03 -17.47
CA ILE A 253 -20.64 -31.09 -17.89
C ILE A 253 -20.21 -29.75 -18.49
N THR A 254 -21.01 -29.19 -19.38
CA THR A 254 -20.71 -27.89 -19.99
C THR A 254 -20.58 -26.81 -18.92
N PHE A 255 -21.48 -26.80 -17.93
CA PHE A 255 -21.40 -25.87 -16.82
C PHE A 255 -20.16 -26.09 -15.94
N PHE A 256 -19.79 -27.34 -15.67
CA PHE A 256 -18.57 -27.69 -14.94
C PHE A 256 -17.32 -27.10 -15.59
N PHE A 257 -17.17 -27.29 -16.91
CA PHE A 257 -16.05 -26.71 -17.65
C PHE A 257 -16.08 -25.18 -17.68
N LEU A 258 -17.26 -24.56 -17.81
CA LEU A 258 -17.40 -23.11 -17.73
C LEU A 258 -17.03 -22.56 -16.35
N ALA A 259 -17.38 -23.26 -15.27
CA ALA A 259 -17.02 -22.87 -13.91
C ALA A 259 -15.50 -22.96 -13.68
N ILE A 260 -14.85 -24.03 -14.17
CA ILE A 260 -13.39 -24.17 -14.12
C ILE A 260 -12.72 -23.08 -14.95
N LEU A 261 -13.22 -22.79 -16.16
CA LEU A 261 -12.68 -21.73 -17.00
C LEU A 261 -12.82 -20.37 -16.32
N GLY A 262 -14.00 -20.04 -15.78
CA GLY A 262 -14.22 -18.80 -15.04
C GLY A 262 -13.28 -18.69 -13.84
N ARG A 263 -13.05 -19.80 -13.14
CA ARG A 263 -12.11 -19.87 -12.02
C ARG A 263 -10.67 -19.64 -12.46
N TYR A 264 -10.25 -20.23 -13.56
CA TYR A 264 -8.92 -20.04 -14.14
C TYR A 264 -8.68 -18.57 -14.51
N LEU A 265 -9.67 -17.92 -15.16
CA LEU A 265 -9.60 -16.48 -15.47
C LEU A 265 -9.54 -15.62 -14.20
N MET A 266 -10.29 -15.99 -13.16
CA MET A 266 -10.28 -15.31 -11.86
C MET A 266 -8.87 -15.28 -11.24
N ILE A 267 -8.12 -16.38 -11.34
CA ILE A 267 -6.76 -16.52 -10.82
C ILE A 267 -5.78 -15.67 -11.64
N ILE A 268 -5.80 -15.82 -12.97
CA ILE A 268 -4.86 -15.11 -13.87
C ILE A 268 -5.04 -13.60 -13.78
N PHE A 269 -6.28 -13.12 -13.83
CA PHE A 269 -6.55 -11.68 -13.82
C PHE A 269 -6.59 -11.09 -12.40
N GLN A 270 -6.47 -11.93 -11.36
CA GLN A 270 -6.60 -11.54 -9.95
C GLN A 270 -7.87 -10.69 -9.72
N LYS A 271 -8.99 -11.13 -10.30
CA LYS A 271 -10.28 -10.44 -10.19
C LYS A 271 -11.25 -11.20 -9.31
N PRO A 272 -12.08 -10.53 -8.50
CA PRO A 272 -12.06 -9.10 -8.17
C PRO A 272 -10.84 -8.73 -7.31
N ASN A 273 -10.31 -7.51 -7.50
CA ASN A 273 -9.07 -7.05 -6.85
C ASN A 273 -9.21 -7.07 -5.32
N ILE A 274 -10.40 -6.76 -4.81
CA ILE A 274 -10.68 -6.70 -3.37
C ILE A 274 -10.43 -8.04 -2.65
N LEU A 275 -10.61 -9.18 -3.33
CA LEU A 275 -10.36 -10.49 -2.71
C LEU A 275 -8.86 -10.73 -2.62
N TYR A 276 -8.13 -10.50 -3.73
CA TYR A 276 -6.68 -10.66 -3.80
C TYR A 276 -5.89 -9.61 -3.01
N SER A 277 -6.53 -8.54 -2.53
CA SER A 277 -5.94 -7.61 -1.57
C SER A 277 -6.06 -8.07 -0.11
N THR A 278 -6.76 -9.18 0.18
CA THR A 278 -6.87 -9.71 1.54
C THR A 278 -5.78 -10.74 1.84
N GLU A 279 -5.41 -10.86 3.11
CA GLU A 279 -4.45 -11.86 3.59
C GLU A 279 -4.87 -13.30 3.24
N LEU A 280 -6.17 -13.57 3.18
CA LEU A 280 -6.69 -14.90 2.83
C LEU A 280 -6.28 -15.33 1.41
N PHE A 281 -6.16 -14.37 0.49
CA PHE A 281 -5.74 -14.61 -0.89
C PHE A 281 -4.24 -14.33 -1.10
N SER A 282 -3.48 -14.13 -0.02
CA SER A 282 -2.03 -13.97 -0.06
C SER A 282 -1.34 -15.33 -0.18
N PRO A 283 -0.41 -15.51 -1.13
CA PRO A 283 0.43 -16.71 -1.22
C PRO A 283 1.34 -16.92 0.00
N GLN A 284 1.56 -15.87 0.80
CA GLN A 284 2.47 -15.91 1.95
C GLN A 284 2.07 -16.95 3.00
N TYR A 285 0.77 -17.17 3.19
CA TYR A 285 0.27 -18.09 4.21
C TYR A 285 0.02 -19.50 3.68
N TYR A 286 -0.18 -19.65 2.36
CA TYR A 286 -0.47 -20.93 1.73
C TYR A 286 -0.27 -20.82 0.22
N ALA A 287 0.61 -21.63 -0.37
CA ALA A 287 0.76 -21.75 -1.82
C ALA A 287 1.10 -23.20 -2.17
N LEU A 288 0.15 -23.91 -2.79
CA LEU A 288 0.33 -25.34 -3.12
C LEU A 288 0.67 -25.54 -4.60
N SER A 289 0.05 -24.76 -5.49
CA SER A 289 0.28 -24.80 -6.94
C SER A 289 -0.26 -23.55 -7.62
N ASP A 290 0.00 -23.38 -8.91
CA ASP A 290 -0.56 -22.27 -9.71
C ASP A 290 -2.10 -22.27 -9.74
N PHE A 291 -2.75 -23.41 -9.51
CA PHE A 291 -4.21 -23.52 -9.44
C PHE A 291 -4.77 -23.30 -8.02
N ILE A 292 -3.89 -23.31 -7.01
CA ILE A 292 -4.20 -23.07 -5.60
C ILE A 292 -3.11 -22.16 -4.99
N PRO A 293 -3.01 -20.90 -5.45
CA PRO A 293 -1.93 -20.01 -5.04
C PRO A 293 -2.15 -19.39 -3.66
N SER A 294 -3.34 -19.54 -3.07
CA SER A 294 -3.69 -19.03 -1.74
C SER A 294 -4.66 -19.94 -0.98
N LEU A 295 -4.85 -19.65 0.31
CA LEU A 295 -5.84 -20.34 1.15
C LEU A 295 -7.28 -20.00 0.73
N GLY A 296 -7.53 -18.75 0.35
CA GLY A 296 -8.82 -18.31 -0.20
C GLY A 296 -9.16 -19.02 -1.50
N ASP A 297 -8.15 -19.23 -2.35
CA ASP A 297 -8.29 -19.98 -3.59
C ASP A 297 -8.65 -21.45 -3.35
N LEU A 298 -8.05 -22.07 -2.32
CA LEU A 298 -8.41 -23.42 -1.87
C LEU A 298 -9.88 -23.49 -1.42
N LEU A 299 -10.33 -22.53 -0.60
CA LEU A 299 -11.70 -22.50 -0.11
C LEU A 299 -12.71 -22.39 -1.25
N ILE A 300 -12.49 -21.50 -2.22
CA ILE A 300 -13.36 -21.38 -3.40
C ILE A 300 -13.40 -22.70 -4.17
N ASN A 301 -12.25 -23.32 -4.40
CA ASN A 301 -12.17 -24.60 -5.12
C ASN A 301 -12.94 -25.70 -4.37
N ALA A 302 -12.80 -25.78 -3.05
CA ALA A 302 -13.54 -26.72 -2.21
C ALA A 302 -15.07 -26.49 -2.26
N PHE A 303 -15.51 -25.23 -2.20
CA PHE A 303 -16.93 -24.88 -2.33
C PHE A 303 -17.51 -25.25 -3.70
N LEU A 304 -16.76 -25.02 -4.79
CA LEU A 304 -17.18 -25.40 -6.13
C LEU A 304 -17.29 -26.91 -6.27
N ILE A 305 -16.30 -27.67 -5.79
CA ILE A 305 -16.35 -29.15 -5.80
C ILE A 305 -17.56 -29.65 -5.01
N LEU A 306 -17.79 -29.11 -3.82
CA LEU A 306 -18.95 -29.47 -2.99
C LEU A 306 -20.27 -29.19 -3.72
N TYR A 307 -20.40 -28.03 -4.37
CA TYR A 307 -21.56 -27.69 -5.18
C TYR A 307 -21.82 -28.74 -6.27
N PHE A 308 -20.79 -29.13 -7.03
CA PHE A 308 -20.94 -30.12 -8.11
C PHE A 308 -21.31 -31.50 -7.57
N ILE A 309 -20.76 -31.93 -6.43
CA ILE A 309 -21.16 -33.19 -5.78
C ILE A 309 -22.64 -33.18 -5.42
N VAL A 310 -23.12 -32.10 -4.81
CA VAL A 310 -24.54 -31.95 -4.44
C VAL A 310 -25.42 -31.95 -5.69
N GLN A 311 -25.04 -31.21 -6.72
CA GLN A 311 -25.75 -31.14 -8.00
C GLN A 311 -25.88 -32.53 -8.65
N LEU A 312 -24.80 -33.29 -8.75
CA LEU A 312 -24.81 -34.63 -9.34
C LEU A 312 -25.64 -35.63 -8.53
N LYS A 313 -25.69 -35.52 -7.20
CA LYS A 313 -26.50 -36.39 -6.35
C LYS A 313 -28.01 -36.11 -6.47
N THR A 314 -28.39 -34.91 -6.89
CA THR A 314 -29.80 -34.48 -6.97
C THR A 314 -30.43 -34.66 -8.36
N GLU A 315 -29.66 -35.17 -9.32
CA GLU A 315 -30.13 -35.59 -10.65
C GLU A 315 -30.56 -37.06 -10.69
#